data_AF-A0A529LUW6-F1
#
_entry.id   AF-A0A529LUW6-F1
#
_cell.length_a   1.000
_cell.length_b   1.000
_cell.length_c   1.000
_cell.angle_alpha   90.00
_cell.angle_beta   90.00
_cell.angle_gamma   90.00
#
_symmetry.space_group_name_H-M   'P 1'
#
loop_
_entity.id
_entity.type
_entity.pdbx_description
1 polymer ?
#
loop_
_entity_poly.entity_id
_entity_poly.type
_entity_poly.pdbx_seq_one_letter_code
_entity_poly.pdbx_strand_id
1 'polypeptide(L)' 'MAANRPRAVFVTRETDYELLIAHHATRGQARFFLETRGQRLEDVEARHDRFHAVLGTARASVPADWRQTLV' A
#
# COMPACT_ATOMS: atom_id res chain seq x y z
N MET A 1 -9.43 -37.40 -5.67
CA MET A 1 -8.27 -36.49 -5.55
C MET A 1 -8.81 -35.13 -5.12
N ALA A 2 -8.56 -34.70 -3.88
CA ALA A 2 -9.10 -33.42 -3.40
C ALA A 2 -8.33 -32.28 -4.06
N ALA A 3 -8.99 -31.53 -4.95
CA ALA A 3 -8.40 -30.34 -5.55
C ALA A 3 -8.35 -29.23 -4.49
N ASN A 4 -7.14 -28.73 -4.19
CA ASN A 4 -6.97 -27.58 -3.30
C ASN A 4 -7.73 -26.37 -3.87
N ARG A 5 -8.50 -25.69 -3.02
CA ARG A 5 -9.15 -24.42 -3.42
C ARG A 5 -8.09 -23.44 -3.93
N PRO A 6 -8.32 -22.76 -5.07
CA PRO A 6 -7.37 -21.80 -5.62
C PRO A 6 -6.98 -20.72 -4.60
N ARG A 7 -5.81 -20.10 -4.80
CA ARG A 7 -5.27 -19.04 -3.94
C ARG A 7 -4.83 -17.85 -4.76
N ALA A 8 -5.31 -16.66 -4.41
CA ALA A 8 -4.77 -15.37 -4.87
C ALA A 8 -3.73 -14.85 -3.87
N VAL A 9 -2.58 -14.41 -4.38
CA VAL A 9 -1.50 -13.82 -3.59
C VAL A 9 -1.31 -12.39 -4.07
N PHE A 10 -1.54 -11.43 -3.19
CA PHE A 10 -1.25 -10.03 -3.45
C PHE A 10 0.14 -9.75 -2.92
N VAL A 11 1.02 -9.27 -3.81
CA VAL A 11 2.37 -8.88 -3.44
C VAL A 11 2.45 -7.38 -3.61
N THR A 12 2.85 -6.70 -2.55
CA THR A 12 2.96 -5.24 -2.56
C THR A 12 4.39 -4.81 -2.29
N ARG A 13 4.71 -3.58 -2.68
CA ARG A 13 5.92 -2.89 -2.25
C ARG A 13 5.51 -1.75 -1.35
N GLU A 14 6.41 -1.29 -0.50
CA GLU A 14 6.21 -0.08 0.27
C GLU A 14 5.91 1.09 -0.67
N THR A 15 4.88 1.85 -0.30
CA THR A 15 4.54 3.14 -0.87
C THR A 15 5.56 4.18 -0.47
N ASP A 16 5.64 5.28 -1.23
CA ASP A 16 6.55 6.38 -0.92
C ASP A 16 6.28 6.95 0.50
N TYR A 17 5.03 6.94 0.95
CA TYR A 17 4.66 7.36 2.31
C TYR A 17 5.28 6.44 3.37
N GLU A 18 5.16 5.12 3.21
CA GLU A 18 5.73 4.14 4.14
C GLU A 18 7.26 4.24 4.17
N LEU A 19 7.90 4.42 3.01
CA LEU A 19 9.35 4.63 2.92
C LEU A 19 9.79 5.91 3.64
N LEU A 20 9.03 7.01 3.51
CA LEU A 20 9.31 8.25 4.22
C LEU A 20 9.18 8.08 5.74
N ILE A 21 8.14 7.39 6.21
CA ILE A 21 7.96 7.13 7.65
C ILE A 21 9.07 6.21 8.17
N ALA A 22 9.45 5.17 7.42
CA ALA A 22 10.55 4.29 7.79
C ALA A 22 11.88 5.03 7.93
N HIS A 23 12.14 6.02 7.06
CA HIS A 23 13.39 6.77 7.08
C HIS A 23 13.39 7.94 8.08
N HIS A 24 12.27 8.63 8.23
CA HIS A 24 12.17 9.86 9.02
C HIS A 24 11.45 9.68 10.36
N ALA A 25 11.00 8.47 10.70
CA ALA A 25 10.31 8.06 11.93
C ALA A 25 8.94 8.72 12.20
N THR A 26 8.70 9.95 11.74
CA THR A 26 7.47 10.70 12.02
C THR A 26 6.95 11.40 10.77
N ARG A 27 5.62 11.57 10.72
CA ARG A 27 4.94 12.37 9.70
C ARG A 27 5.50 13.80 9.62
N GLY A 28 5.79 14.41 10.77
CA GLY A 28 6.34 15.77 10.85
C GLY A 28 7.73 15.89 10.23
N GLN A 29 8.62 14.94 10.50
CA GLN A 29 9.97 14.92 9.92
C GLN A 29 9.94 14.58 8.43
N ALA A 30 9.06 13.68 7.99
CA ALA A 30 8.84 13.41 6.56
C ALA A 30 8.33 14.66 5.81
N ARG A 31 7.37 15.38 6.39
CA ARG A 31 6.89 16.66 5.83
C ARG A 31 8.03 17.67 5.70
N PHE A 32 8.79 17.90 6.78
CA PHE A 32 9.92 18.82 6.76
C PHE A 32 10.94 18.44 5.67
N PHE A 33 11.29 17.16 5.55
CA PHE A 33 12.20 16.68 4.50
C PHE A 33 11.68 16.96 3.09
N LEU A 34 10.39 16.74 2.82
CA LEU A 34 9.79 17.02 1.51
C LEU A 34 9.73 18.51 1.18
N GLU A 35 9.37 19.35 2.16
CA GLU A 35 9.29 20.80 2.01
C GLU A 35 10.64 21.39 1.60
N THR A 36 11.77 20.87 2.13
CA THR A 36 13.12 21.30 1.71
C THR A 36 13.43 21.04 0.23
N ARG A 37 12.59 20.24 -0.46
CA ARG A 37 12.69 19.88 -1.88
C ARG A 37 11.52 20.43 -2.70
N GLY A 38 10.72 21.33 -2.13
CA GLY A 38 9.54 21.90 -2.80
C GLY A 38 8.42 20.89 -3.06
N GLN A 39 8.37 19.80 -2.28
CA GLN A 39 7.33 18.78 -2.38
C GLN A 39 6.37 18.86 -1.19
N ARG A 40 5.16 18.32 -1.38
CA ARG A 40 4.10 18.32 -0.38
C ARG A 40 3.84 16.90 0.12
N LEU A 41 3.76 16.74 1.44
CA LEU A 41 3.42 15.45 2.04
C LEU A 41 2.04 14.97 1.62
N GLU A 42 1.07 15.87 1.48
CA GLU A 42 -0.31 15.52 1.15
C GLU A 42 -0.42 14.82 -0.22
N ASP A 43 0.44 15.15 -1.19
CA ASP A 43 0.44 14.50 -2.50
C ASP A 43 0.91 13.04 -2.40
N VAL A 44 1.85 12.77 -1.50
CA VAL A 44 2.37 11.42 -1.22
C VAL A 44 1.35 10.60 -0.45
N GLU A 45 0.69 11.21 0.54
CA GLU A 45 -0.40 10.57 1.29
C GLU A 45 -1.59 10.23 0.39
N ALA A 46 -1.99 11.16 -0.49
CA ALA A 46 -3.06 10.90 -1.44
C ALA A 46 -2.73 9.74 -2.40
N ARG A 47 -1.46 9.53 -2.76
CA ARG A 47 -1.03 8.36 -3.55
C ARG A 47 -1.10 7.08 -2.72
N HIS A 48 -0.69 7.12 -1.47
CA HIS A 48 -0.78 6.00 -0.53
C HIS A 48 -2.25 5.56 -0.32
N ASP A 49 -3.15 6.51 -0.07
CA ASP A 49 -4.58 6.23 0.10
C ASP A 49 -5.19 5.61 -1.16
N ARG A 50 -4.86 6.16 -2.35
CA ARG A 50 -5.30 5.59 -3.63
C ARG A 50 -4.79 4.18 -3.85
N PHE A 51 -3.54 3.89 -3.47
CA PHE A 51 -2.97 2.56 -3.55
C PHE A 51 -3.77 1.56 -2.70
N HIS A 52 -4.07 1.90 -1.44
CA HIS A 52 -4.88 1.03 -0.57
C HIS A 52 -6.31 0.85 -1.07
N ALA A 53 -6.92 1.90 -1.64
CA ALA A 53 -8.23 1.79 -2.27
C ALA A 53 -8.22 0.79 -3.43
N VAL A 54 -7.25 0.90 -4.35
CA VAL A 54 -7.09 -0.03 -5.47
C VAL A 54 -6.80 -1.45 -5.01
N LEU A 55 -5.93 -1.62 -4.00
CA LEU A 55 -5.65 -2.93 -3.42
C LEU A 55 -6.92 -3.55 -2.80
N GLY A 56 -7.73 -2.75 -2.13
CA GLY A 56 -9.03 -3.16 -1.60
C GLY A 56 -9.98 -3.63 -2.70
N THR A 57 -10.14 -2.84 -3.77
CA THR A 57 -10.96 -3.21 -4.94
C THR A 57 -10.45 -4.48 -5.61
N ALA A 58 -9.13 -4.62 -5.78
CA ALA A 58 -8.53 -5.81 -6.39
C ALA A 58 -8.81 -7.07 -5.55
N ARG A 59 -8.65 -6.99 -4.22
CA ARG A 59 -8.98 -8.09 -3.30
C ARG A 59 -10.47 -8.44 -3.31
N ALA A 60 -11.35 -7.44 -3.40
CA ALA A 60 -12.79 -7.66 -3.50
C ALA A 60 -13.22 -8.32 -4.83
N SER A 61 -12.42 -8.16 -5.89
CA SER A 61 -12.69 -8.79 -7.20
C SER A 61 -12.35 -10.28 -7.27
N VAL A 62 -11.60 -10.81 -6.30
CA VAL A 62 -11.24 -12.23 -6.26
C VAL A 62 -12.45 -13.08 -5.85
N PRO A 63 -12.73 -14.21 -6.52
CA PRO A 63 -13.82 -15.10 -6.18
C PRO A 63 -13.82 -15.52 -4.70
N ALA A 64 -15.00 -15.52 -4.07
CA ALA A 64 -15.15 -15.73 -2.63
C ALA A 64 -14.72 -17.13 -2.14
N ASP A 65 -14.68 -18.12 -3.05
CA ASP A 65 -14.22 -19.47 -2.76
C ASP A 65 -12.68 -19.61 -2.79
N TRP A 66 -11.98 -18.59 -3.29
CA TRP A 66 -10.52 -18.55 -3.32
C TRP A 66 -9.96 -18.08 -1.98
N ARG A 67 -8.88 -18.72 -1.56
CA ARG A 67 -8.10 -18.22 -0.42
C ARG A 67 -7.32 -16.98 -0.87
N GLN A 68 -7.18 -16.00 0.02
CA GLN A 68 -6.43 -14.78 -0.26
C GLN A 68 -5.34 -14.57 0.78
N THR A 69 -4.21 -14.03 0.36
CA THR A 69 -3.14 -13.55 1.26
C THR A 69 -2.51 -12.30 0.67
N LEU A 70 -2.04 -11.41 1.54
CA LEU A 70 -1.28 -10.21 1.21
C LEU A 70 0.11 -10.38 1.81
N VAL A 71 1.14 -10.20 0.99
CA VAL A 71 2.56 -10.31 1.34
C VAL A 71 3.22 -8.95 1.27
#